data_AF-A0A7T8JZE4-F1
#
_entry.id   AF-A0A7T8JZE4-F1
#
_cell.length_a   1.000
_cell.length_b   1.000
_cell.length_c   1.000
_cell.angle_alpha   90.00
_cell.angle_beta   90.00
_cell.angle_gamma   90.00
#
_symmetry.space_group_name_H-M   'P 1'
#
loop_
_entity.id
_entity.type
_entity.pdbx_description
1 polymer ?
#
loop_
_entity_poly.entity_id
_entity_poly.type
_entity_poly.pdbx_seq_one_letter_code
_entity_poly.pdbx_strand_id
1 'polypeptide(L)'
;MEVSRVGETHLGVNQAGLEMKTADIVDKDLWVSKFKRLTAKLEDLTRQKDQFAQSHKWSEVESLPTTEKLVYRTWNALSDSYKNMKTYAFGVLSYMHNVQKLACDIRKQKSP
;
A
#
# COMPACT_ATOMS: atom_id res chain seq x y z
N MET A 1 -28.14 40.24 -23.51
CA MET A 1 -27.01 39.83 -24.35
C MET A 1 -25.96 39.28 -23.39
N GLU A 2 -25.96 37.97 -23.18
CA GLU A 2 -25.09 37.32 -22.21
C GLU A 2 -23.64 37.41 -22.70
N VAL A 3 -22.78 37.96 -21.84
CA VAL A 3 -21.34 38.05 -22.07
C VAL A 3 -20.78 36.65 -21.88
N SER A 4 -20.63 35.91 -22.98
CA SER A 4 -19.83 34.69 -23.01
C SER A 4 -18.42 35.03 -22.55
N ARG A 5 -18.07 34.63 -21.32
CA ARG A 5 -16.67 34.55 -20.87
C ARG A 5 -16.00 33.45 -21.68
N VAL A 6 -15.48 33.84 -22.84
CA VAL A 6 -14.49 33.06 -23.57
C VAL A 6 -13.22 33.09 -22.73
N GLY A 7 -13.04 32.05 -21.91
CA GLY A 7 -11.76 31.75 -21.27
C GLY A 7 -10.79 31.15 -22.28
N GLU A 8 -10.39 31.94 -23.28
CA GLU A 8 -9.31 31.55 -24.20
C GLU A 8 -8.00 32.13 -23.68
N THR A 9 -7.13 31.25 -23.17
CA THR A 9 -5.73 31.56 -22.89
C THR A 9 -4.90 31.31 -24.15
N HIS A 10 -4.15 32.34 -24.55
CA HIS A 10 -3.35 32.51 -25.78
C HIS A 10 -2.17 31.51 -25.97
N LEU A 11 -2.22 30.31 -25.39
CA LEU A 11 -1.12 29.33 -25.44
C LEU A 11 -1.56 27.90 -25.77
N GLY A 12 -2.83 27.64 -26.11
CA GLY A 12 -3.31 26.29 -26.43
C GLY A 12 -3.27 25.32 -25.24
N VAL A 13 -3.08 25.84 -24.02
CA VAL A 13 -3.02 25.06 -22.79
C VAL A 13 -4.37 25.14 -22.09
N ASN A 14 -5.13 24.05 -22.12
CA ASN A 14 -6.38 23.92 -21.38
C ASN A 14 -6.10 23.91 -19.87
N GLN A 15 -6.57 24.93 -19.15
CA GLN A 15 -6.51 25.08 -17.69
C GLN A 15 -6.91 23.79 -16.96
N ALA A 16 -8.00 23.14 -17.40
CA ALA A 16 -8.49 21.90 -16.79
C ALA A 16 -7.50 20.73 -16.96
N GLY A 17 -6.76 20.70 -18.08
CA GLY A 17 -5.72 19.71 -18.32
C GLY A 17 -4.49 19.90 -17.45
N LEU A 18 -4.15 21.15 -17.11
CA LEU A 18 -3.07 21.46 -16.16
C LEU A 18 -3.46 21.13 -14.72
N GLU A 19 -4.69 21.47 -14.32
CA GLU A 19 -5.21 21.17 -12.98
C GLU A 19 -5.27 19.66 -12.73
N MET A 20 -5.74 18.89 -13.72
CA MET A 20 -5.74 17.43 -13.66
C MET A 20 -4.33 16.83 -13.52
N LYS A 21 -3.36 17.32 -14.31
CA LYS A 21 -1.95 16.87 -14.21
C LYS A 21 -1.33 17.23 -12.87
N THR A 22 -1.67 18.39 -12.32
CA THR A 22 -1.15 18.84 -11.01
C THR A 22 -1.72 17.99 -9.88
N ALA A 23 -3.02 17.67 -9.93
CA ALA A 23 -3.65 16.77 -8.95
C ALA A 23 -3.01 15.36 -8.96
N ASP A 24 -2.74 14.80 -10.15
CA ASP A 24 -2.10 13.49 -10.28
C ASP A 24 -0.67 13.46 -9.70
N ILE A 25 0.10 14.56 -9.88
CA ILE A 25 1.44 14.70 -9.30
C ILE A 25 1.38 14.77 -7.76
N VAL A 26 0.46 15.56 -7.21
CA VAL A 26 0.28 15.69 -5.75
C VAL A 26 -0.15 14.36 -5.13
N ASP A 27 -1.07 13.64 -5.77
CA ASP A 27 -1.49 12.31 -5.34
C ASP A 27 -0.31 11.34 -5.34
N LYS A 28 0.50 11.33 -6.40
CA LYS A 28 1.67 10.45 -6.49
C LYS A 28 2.65 10.66 -5.32
N ASP A 29 2.98 11.91 -5.00
CA ASP A 29 3.90 12.23 -3.89
C ASP A 29 3.33 11.85 -2.52
N LEU A 30 2.02 12.05 -2.34
CA LEU A 30 1.31 11.61 -1.14
C LEU A 30 1.39 10.07 -0.99
N TRP A 31 1.20 9.33 -2.08
CA TRP A 31 1.26 7.87 -2.06
C TRP A 31 2.66 7.34 -1.83
N VAL A 32 3.68 7.92 -2.47
CA VAL A 32 5.09 7.59 -2.20
C VAL A 32 5.40 7.74 -0.72
N SER A 33 4.95 8.84 -0.11
CA SER A 33 5.15 9.10 1.32
C SER A 33 4.41 8.08 2.20
N LYS A 34 3.18 7.71 1.85
CA LYS A 34 2.41 6.67 2.57
C LYS A 34 3.06 5.29 2.46
N PHE A 35 3.58 4.92 1.29
CA PHE A 35 4.27 3.65 1.09
C PHE A 35 5.60 3.60 1.85
N LYS A 36 6.38 4.68 1.86
CA LYS A 36 7.58 4.77 2.71
C LYS A 36 7.26 4.54 4.19
N ARG A 37 6.18 5.16 4.69
CA ARG A 37 5.71 4.95 6.07
C ARG A 37 5.23 3.52 6.31
N LEU A 38 4.58 2.89 5.34
CA LEU A 38 4.19 1.49 5.42
C LEU A 38 5.43 0.59 5.52
N THR A 39 6.43 0.77 4.66
CA THR A 39 7.68 0.00 4.70
C THR A 39 8.35 0.09 6.07
N ALA A 40 8.52 1.30 6.61
CA ALA A 40 9.10 1.49 7.94
C ALA A 40 8.28 0.80 9.06
N LYS A 41 6.94 0.81 8.96
CA LYS A 41 6.08 0.08 9.90
C LYS A 41 6.24 -1.44 9.80
N LEU A 42 6.41 -1.97 8.60
CA LEU A 42 6.60 -3.41 8.39
C LEU A 42 7.98 -3.88 8.90
N GLU A 43 9.01 -3.06 8.72
CA GLU A 43 10.35 -3.30 9.27
C GLU A 43 10.32 -3.28 10.80
N ASP A 44 9.69 -2.26 11.39
CA ASP A 44 9.53 -2.17 12.85
C ASP A 44 8.72 -3.34 13.41
N LEU A 45 7.65 -3.75 12.72
CA LEU A 45 6.85 -4.89 13.13
C LEU A 45 7.64 -6.20 13.10
N THR A 46 8.46 -6.40 12.06
CA THR A 46 9.35 -7.56 11.97
C THR A 46 10.32 -7.56 13.15
N ARG A 47 10.95 -6.42 13.43
CA ARG A 47 11.87 -6.27 14.58
C ARG A 47 11.18 -6.55 15.92
N GLN A 48 9.96 -6.05 16.12
CA GLN A 48 9.20 -6.31 17.35
C GLN A 48 8.86 -7.79 17.49
N LYS A 49 8.44 -8.46 16.41
CA LYS A 49 8.18 -9.90 16.43
C LYS A 49 9.43 -10.70 16.78
N ASP A 50 10.58 -10.32 16.24
CA ASP A 50 11.85 -10.96 16.56
C ASP A 50 12.25 -10.75 18.04
N GLN A 51 12.10 -9.53 18.55
CA GLN A 51 12.39 -9.20 19.97
C GLN A 51 11.49 -9.99 20.93
N PHE A 52 10.18 -10.08 20.65
CA PHE A 52 9.26 -10.83 21.47
C PHE A 52 9.46 -12.35 21.36
N ALA A 53 9.80 -12.86 20.17
CA ALA A 53 10.15 -14.26 19.97
C ALA A 53 11.42 -14.64 20.75
N GLN A 54 12.47 -13.81 20.72
CA GLN A 54 13.68 -13.98 21.54
C GLN A 54 13.38 -13.95 23.03
N SER A 55 12.40 -13.15 23.44
CA SER A 55 11.95 -13.06 24.84
C SER A 55 10.88 -14.10 25.22
N HIS A 56 10.55 -15.05 24.33
CA HIS A 56 9.48 -16.05 24.48
C HIS A 56 8.09 -15.47 24.81
N LYS A 57 7.82 -14.22 24.44
CA LYS A 57 6.55 -13.52 24.68
C LYS A 57 5.57 -13.74 23.52
N TRP A 58 5.13 -14.98 23.32
CA TRP A 58 4.27 -15.35 22.19
C TRP A 58 2.92 -14.61 22.15
N SER A 59 2.34 -14.31 23.31
CA SER A 59 1.08 -13.55 23.39
C SER A 59 1.22 -12.12 22.85
N GLU A 60 2.39 -11.48 23.01
CA GLU A 60 2.70 -10.17 22.43
C GLU A 60 2.88 -10.26 20.91
N VAL A 61 3.44 -11.37 20.42
CA VAL A 61 3.57 -11.62 18.97
C VAL A 61 2.20 -11.77 18.30
N GLU A 62 1.25 -12.43 18.98
CA GLU A 62 -0.12 -12.61 18.48
C GLU A 62 -0.97 -11.33 18.56
N SER A 63 -0.67 -10.42 19.49
CA SER A 63 -1.35 -9.13 19.62
C SER A 63 -0.94 -8.12 18.54
N LEU A 64 0.26 -8.28 17.96
CA LEU A 64 0.74 -7.42 16.89
C LEU A 64 -0.12 -7.53 15.63
N PRO A 65 -0.37 -6.41 14.92
CA PRO A 65 -1.12 -6.44 13.68
C PRO A 65 -0.40 -7.25 12.61
N THR A 66 -1.11 -8.09 11.86
CA THR A 66 -0.50 -8.85 10.77
C THR A 66 -0.04 -7.93 9.64
N THR A 67 1.07 -8.28 8.99
CA THR A 67 1.61 -7.56 7.83
C THR A 67 0.54 -7.37 6.75
N GLU A 68 -0.29 -8.39 6.47
CA GLU A 68 -1.37 -8.27 5.47
C GLU A 68 -2.38 -7.20 5.85
N LYS A 69 -2.71 -7.06 7.14
CA LYS A 69 -3.68 -6.08 7.62
C LYS A 69 -3.18 -4.64 7.44
N LEU A 70 -1.90 -4.40 7.67
CA LEU A 70 -1.26 -3.09 7.47
C LEU A 70 -1.18 -2.71 5.99
N VAL A 71 -0.79 -3.68 5.15
CA VAL A 71 -0.73 -3.51 3.70
C VAL A 71 -2.13 -3.24 3.17
N TYR A 72 -3.11 -4.09 3.49
CA TYR A 72 -4.50 -3.94 3.06
C TYR A 72 -5.09 -2.57 3.42
N ARG A 73 -4.91 -2.11 4.65
CA ARG A 73 -5.40 -0.78 5.08
C ARG A 73 -4.79 0.36 4.27
N THR A 74 -3.50 0.28 3.96
CA THR A 74 -2.80 1.33 3.20
C THR A 74 -3.27 1.35 1.74
N TRP A 75 -3.42 0.18 1.13
CA TRP A 75 -3.92 0.04 -0.24
C TRP A 75 -5.41 0.38 -0.36
N ASN A 76 -6.22 0.08 0.64
CA ASN A 76 -7.66 0.40 0.59
C ASN A 76 -7.92 1.91 0.74
N ALA A 77 -6.96 2.67 1.27
CA ALA A 77 -7.07 4.13 1.36
C ALA A 77 -6.84 4.85 0.03
N LEU A 78 -6.26 4.17 -0.98
CA LEU A 78 -6.10 4.70 -2.33
C LEU A 78 -7.47 5.01 -2.96
N SER A 79 -7.54 5.98 -3.87
CA SER A 79 -8.76 6.26 -4.63
C SER A 79 -9.15 5.08 -5.54
N ASP A 80 -10.40 5.07 -5.99
CA ASP A 80 -10.93 4.00 -6.85
C ASP A 80 -10.36 4.04 -8.28
N SER A 81 -9.74 5.14 -8.69
CA SER A 81 -9.00 5.22 -9.96
C SER A 81 -7.87 4.18 -10.05
N TYR A 82 -7.36 3.69 -8.90
CA TYR A 82 -6.33 2.66 -8.83
C TYR A 82 -6.87 1.23 -8.64
N LYS A 83 -8.19 1.01 -8.76
CA LYS A 83 -8.82 -0.29 -8.46
C LYS A 83 -8.15 -1.49 -9.13
N ASN A 84 -7.81 -1.38 -10.42
CA ASN A 84 -7.15 -2.47 -11.14
C ASN A 84 -5.75 -2.77 -10.55
N MET A 85 -4.96 -1.74 -10.25
CA MET A 85 -3.65 -1.92 -9.62
C MET A 85 -3.77 -2.56 -8.23
N LYS A 86 -4.77 -2.17 -7.43
CA LYS A 86 -5.05 -2.81 -6.13
C LYS A 86 -5.29 -4.30 -6.30
N THR A 87 -6.12 -4.70 -7.27
CA THR A 87 -6.42 -6.12 -7.54
C THR A 87 -5.16 -6.91 -7.88
N TYR A 88 -4.29 -6.39 -8.75
CA TYR A 88 -3.03 -7.06 -9.08
C TYR A 88 -2.09 -7.17 -7.87
N ALA A 89 -1.92 -6.08 -7.12
CA ALA A 89 -1.09 -6.07 -5.92
C ALA A 89 -1.58 -7.11 -4.89
N PHE A 90 -2.88 -7.16 -4.63
CA PHE A 90 -3.46 -8.16 -3.73
C PHE A 90 -3.34 -9.58 -4.26
N GLY A 91 -3.48 -9.79 -5.57
CA GLY A 91 -3.25 -11.09 -6.20
C GLY A 91 -1.82 -11.60 -5.98
N VAL A 92 -0.81 -10.75 -6.24
CA VAL A 92 0.61 -11.08 -6.02
C VAL A 92 0.90 -11.34 -4.54
N LEU A 93 0.39 -10.50 -3.64
CA LEU A 93 0.57 -10.68 -2.20
C LEU A 93 -0.04 -11.99 -1.70
N SER A 94 -1.24 -12.33 -2.20
CA SER A 94 -1.92 -13.59 -1.85
C SER A 94 -1.12 -14.79 -2.34
N TYR A 95 -0.57 -14.73 -3.55
CA TYR A 95 0.30 -15.78 -4.09
C TYR A 95 1.57 -15.97 -3.24
N MET A 96 2.28 -14.89 -2.92
CA MET A 96 3.49 -14.95 -2.09
C MET A 96 3.20 -15.50 -0.69
N HIS A 97 2.07 -15.11 -0.09
CA HIS A 97 1.64 -15.64 1.20
C HIS A 97 1.38 -17.16 1.14
N ASN A 98 0.69 -17.63 0.11
CA ASN A 98 0.42 -19.06 -0.08
C ASN A 98 1.71 -19.88 -0.24
N VAL A 99 2.71 -19.35 -0.97
CA VAL A 99 4.01 -20.00 -1.14
C VAL A 99 4.78 -20.09 0.19
N GLN A 100 4.79 -19.01 0.98
CA GLN A 100 5.43 -19.01 2.30
C GLN A 100 4.75 -19.97 3.29
N LYS A 101 3.41 -20.00 3.27
CA LYS A 101 2.61 -20.92 4.10
C LYS A 101 2.95 -22.38 3.77
N LEU A 102 2.97 -22.73 2.49
CA LEU A 102 3.32 -24.07 2.02
C LEU A 102 4.74 -24.46 2.44
N ALA A 103 5.70 -23.54 2.32
CA ALA A 103 7.09 -23.78 2.75
C ALA A 103 7.20 -24.04 4.27
N CYS A 104 6.44 -23.30 5.08
CA CYS A 104 6.34 -23.53 6.53
C CYS A 104 5.73 -24.89 6.87
N ASP A 105 4.66 -25.29 6.18
CA ASP A 105 3.99 -26.57 6.43
C ASP A 105 4.88 -27.76 6.04
N ILE A 106 5.61 -27.66 4.92
CA ILE A 106 6.63 -28.65 4.52
C ILE A 106 7.75 -28.75 5.57
N ARG A 107 8.22 -27.62 6.12
CA ARG A 107 9.25 -27.61 7.16
C ARG A 107 8.77 -28.31 8.44
N LYS A 108 7.51 -28.11 8.85
CA LYS A 108 6.93 -28.77 10.04
C LYS A 108 6.80 -30.28 9.86
N GLN A 109 6.46 -30.75 8.66
CA GLN A 109 6.40 -32.19 8.36
C GLN A 109 7.77 -32.88 8.38
N LYS A 110 8.86 -32.12 8.32
CA LYS A 110 10.24 -32.61 8.29
C LYS A 110 10.99 -32.46 9.61
N SER A 111 10.36 -31.89 10.64
CA SER A 111 10.91 -31.84 12.00
C SER A 111 10.59 -33.18 12.68
N PRO A 112 11.60 -33.90 13.24
CA PRO A 112 11.38 -35.15 13.96
C PRO A 112 10.52 -34.97 15.20
#